data_AF-A0A9P5MB28-F1
#
_entry.id   AF-A0A9P5MB28-F1
#
_cell.length_a   1.000
_cell.length_b   1.000
_cell.length_c   1.000
_cell.angle_alpha   90.00
_cell.angle_beta   90.00
_cell.angle_gamma   90.00
#
_symmetry.space_group_name_H-M   'P 1'
#
loop_
_entity.id
_entity.type
_entity.pdbx_description
1 polymer ?
#
loop_
_entity_poly.entity_id
_entity_poly.type
_entity_poly.pdbx_seq_one_letter_code
_entity_poly.pdbx_strand_id
1 'polypeptide(L)' 'TQQKLIHDAHDESGHRGRDPTYRKLIDFYYWPDMWKQIALYCRTCKECQMRSPFRPI' A
#
# COMPACT_ATOMS: atom_id res chain seq x y z
N THR A 1 2.53 6.12 13.52
CA THR A 1 3.79 5.99 12.75
C THR A 1 3.45 5.93 11.27
N GLN A 2 4.40 6.26 10.35
CA GLN A 2 4.16 6.23 8.89
C GLN A 2 3.55 4.89 8.43
N GLN A 3 4.06 3.77 8.96
CA GLN A 3 3.56 2.42 8.68
C GLN A 3 2.06 2.26 8.95
N LYS A 4 1.55 2.86 10.03
CA LYS A 4 0.13 2.78 10.41
C LYS A 4 -0.74 3.54 9.41
N LEU A 5 -0.32 4.75 9.00
CA LEU A 5 -1.05 5.51 7.99
C LEU A 5 -1.13 4.75 6.65
N ILE A 6 -0.04 4.12 6.24
CA ILE A 6 -0.01 3.29 5.02
C ILE A 6 -0.93 2.08 5.18
N HIS A 7 -0.90 1.39 6.32
CA HIS A 7 -1.79 0.27 6.63
C HIS A 7 -3.26 0.67 6.53
N ASP A 8 -3.66 1.71 7.25
CA ASP A 8 -5.06 2.14 7.32
C ASP A 8 -5.55 2.61 5.93
N ALA A 9 -4.75 3.39 5.21
CA ALA A 9 -5.10 3.81 3.85
C ALA A 9 -5.17 2.64 2.85
N HIS A 10 -4.31 1.62 3.02
CA HIS A 10 -4.32 0.42 2.19
C HIS A 10 -5.58 -0.42 2.44
N ASP A 11 -5.95 -0.65 3.69
CA ASP A 11 -7.16 -1.37 4.09
C ASP A 11 -8.41 -0.65 3.61
N GLU A 12 -8.51 0.67 3.86
CA GLU A 12 -9.66 1.44 3.40
C GLU A 12 -9.72 1.59 1.87
N SER A 13 -8.62 1.36 1.16
CA SER A 13 -8.64 1.29 -0.30
C SER A 13 -9.17 -0.06 -0.79
N GLY A 14 -9.38 -1.03 0.09
CA GLY A 14 -9.78 -2.40 -0.22
C GLY A 14 -8.60 -3.23 -0.71
N HIS A 15 -7.43 -3.09 -0.08
CA HIS A 15 -6.18 -3.72 -0.49
C HIS A 15 -5.80 -3.44 -1.94
N ARG A 16 -6.16 -2.25 -2.44
CA ARG A 16 -5.73 -1.83 -3.77
C ARG A 16 -4.23 -1.51 -3.71
N GLY A 17 -3.58 -1.60 -4.86
CA GLY A 17 -2.14 -1.42 -4.95
C GLY A 17 -1.66 -0.03 -4.47
N ARG A 18 -0.42 0.29 -4.83
CA ARG A 18 0.24 1.52 -4.39
C ARG A 18 -0.54 2.79 -4.73
N ASP A 19 -1.01 2.93 -5.96
CA ASP A 19 -1.50 4.22 -6.46
C ASP A 19 -2.80 4.68 -5.73
N PRO A 20 -3.80 3.81 -5.49
CA PRO A 20 -4.96 4.17 -4.67
C PRO A 20 -4.60 4.49 -3.22
N THR A 21 -3.66 3.74 -2.65
CA THR A 21 -3.16 3.98 -1.28
C THR A 21 -2.46 5.35 -1.19
N TYR A 22 -1.65 5.71 -2.18
CA TYR A 22 -0.99 7.01 -2.25
C TYR A 22 -1.98 8.16 -2.40
N ARG A 23 -2.99 8.03 -3.27
CA ARG A 23 -4.02 9.06 -3.47
C ARG A 23 -4.80 9.35 -2.18
N LYS A 24 -5.05 8.35 -1.34
CA LYS A 24 -5.69 8.57 -0.03
C LYS A 24 -4.83 9.36 0.95
N LEU A 25 -3.52 9.21 0.87
CA LEU A 25 -2.60 9.81 1.82
C LEU A 25 -2.14 11.21 1.41
N ILE A 26 -1.92 11.44 0.12
CA ILE A 26 -1.24 12.65 -0.37
C ILE A 26 -2.01 13.95 -0.08
N ASP A 27 -3.33 13.87 0.06
CA ASP A 27 -4.17 15.03 0.38
C ASP A 27 -4.01 15.52 1.82
N PHE A 28 -3.53 14.66 2.73
CA PHE A 28 -3.46 14.94 4.18
C PHE A 28 -2.04 14.83 4.76
N TYR A 29 -1.20 13.99 4.15
CA TYR A 29 0.13 13.65 4.66
C TYR A 29 1.15 13.61 3.53
N TYR A 30 2.36 14.07 3.84
CA TYR A 30 3.49 13.97 2.94
C TYR A 30 4.76 13.65 3.72
N TRP A 31 5.60 12.79 3.15
CA TRP A 31 6.95 12.55 3.66
C TRP A 31 7.90 12.09 2.54
N PRO A 32 9.23 12.23 2.72
CA PRO A 32 10.22 11.74 1.77
C PRO A 32 10.05 10.24 1.51
N ASP A 33 10.18 9.83 0.24
CA ASP A 33 10.04 8.45 -0.20
C ASP A 33 8.69 7.76 0.10
N MET A 34 7.64 8.53 0.41
CA MET A 34 6.29 8.00 0.66
C MET A 34 5.81 7.03 -0.43
N TRP A 35 6.05 7.38 -1.69
CA TRP A 35 5.73 6.52 -2.83
C TRP A 35 6.43 5.15 -2.77
N LYS A 36 7.72 5.12 -2.44
CA LYS A 36 8.51 3.88 -2.35
C LYS A 36 8.08 3.05 -1.14
N GLN A 37 7.83 3.70 -0.01
CA GLN A 37 7.38 3.02 1.21
C GLN A 37 6.00 2.37 1.01
N ILE A 38 5.04 3.08 0.40
CA ILE A 38 3.73 2.53 0.07
C ILE A 38 3.87 1.37 -0.92
N ALA A 39 4.75 1.50 -1.92
CA ALA A 39 5.02 0.42 -2.87
C ALA A 39 5.53 -0.84 -2.17
N LEU A 40 6.51 -0.68 -1.27
CA LEU A 40 7.09 -1.76 -0.50
C LEU A 40 6.02 -2.41 0.38
N TYR A 41 5.23 -1.61 1.09
CA TYR A 41 4.16 -2.08 1.94
C TYR A 41 3.14 -2.95 1.19
N CYS A 42 2.66 -2.48 0.03
CA CYS A 42 1.71 -3.22 -0.79
C CYS A 42 2.30 -4.55 -1.28
N ARG A 43 3.60 -4.59 -1.62
CA ARG A 43 4.31 -5.83 -2.02
C ARG A 43 4.45 -6.83 -0.86
N THR A 44 4.53 -6.35 0.36
CA THR A 44 4.67 -7.20 1.55
C THR A 44 3.35 -7.47 2.28
N CYS A 45 2.23 -6.95 1.78
CA CYS A 45 0.93 -7.17 2.39
C CYS A 45 0.52 -8.65 2.26
N LYS A 46 0.43 -9.35 3.39
CA LYS A 46 0.16 -10.80 3.44
C LYS A 46 -1.13 -11.16 2.72
N GLU A 47 -2.19 -10.40 2.93
CA GLU A 47 -3.48 -10.64 2.26
C GLU A 47 -3.40 -10.51 0.74
N CYS A 48 -2.71 -9.47 0.27
CA CYS A 48 -2.49 -9.28 -1.16
C CYS A 48 -1.67 -10.43 -1.76
N GLN A 49 -0.61 -10.85 -1.07
CA GLN A 49 0.26 -11.93 -1.55
C GLN A 49 -0.44 -13.29 -1.54
N MET A 50 -1.32 -13.56 -0.57
CA MET A 50 -2.12 -14.79 -0.55
C MET A 50 -3.18 -14.83 -1.65
N ARG A 51 -3.75 -13.68 -2.02
CA ARG A 51 -4.80 -13.58 -3.05
C ARG A 51 -4.26 -13.52 -4.47
N SER A 52 -2.99 -13.13 -4.66
CA SER A 52 -2.37 -13.12 -5.98
C SER A 52 -2.02 -14.56 -6.36
N PRO A 53 -2.69 -15.18 -7.36
CA PRO A 53 -2.27 -16.50 -7.81
C PRO A 53 -0.84 -16.37 -8.31
N PHE A 54 0.08 -17.16 -7.74
CA PHE A 54 1.37 -17.36 -8.36
C PHE A 54 1.09 -17.87 -9.77
N ARG A 55 1.38 -17.06 -10.79
CA ARG A 55 1.42 -17.51 -12.17
C ARG A 55 2.87 -17.86 -12.45
N PRO A 56 3.24 -19.16 -12.46
CA PRO A 56 4.52 -19.55 -13.03
C PRO A 56 4.54 -19.08 -14.48
N ILE A 57 5.68 -18.51 -14.89
CA ILE A 57 5.98 -18.21 -16.29
C ILE A 57 6.15 -19.50 -17.10
#